data_AF-A0AAV5F3L1-F1
#
_entry.id   AF-A0AAV5F3L1-F1
#
_cell.length_a   1.000
_cell.length_b   1.000
_cell.length_c   1.000
_cell.angle_alpha   90.00
_cell.angle_beta   90.00
_cell.angle_gamma   90.00
#
_symmetry.space_group_name_H-M   'P 1'
#
loop_
_entity.id
_entity.type
_entity.pdbx_description
1 polymer ?
#
loop_
_entity_poly.entity_id
_entity_poly.type
_entity_poly.pdbx_seq_one_letter_code
_entity_poly.pdbx_strand_id
1 'polypeptide(L)'
;MRAAAASLTATAEAAVSAGGDPAALHAVLVKTASTSRAAYNLLISRYPPSLAEPLLSRLPFHPNAASLTTYLTSVSSSSPSSALPLLRRVLGMSPSLLADGPLSSLLRYMPPSHAPYVHALAYKLALSSSPFSASCLVTLYSRSRSPVEARQLFDEIPVANRDTVCYSSTIVGLAQNGRYEESLSVFTTMRSDAIDSTMYALSAALRAAAGLAALEQTWGIHAHAVVVGLDGNLVVGTALVDAYGKAGVVDDAVKLFEELGGNRNLFTWNAVLAAHAQQGDVPVVVGLFNRMAEMGFAPDGLTFLAVLTACSNAGAAADAEFWLEAMRSKYNLKPGLEHYTCVVGAMARVGRLEDANSVACTMPCKPDAAVWRTLLMGCVVHRRVHMAESMGQKLLEIDANDDSAYVMLANIYSSAGKMDEMAKAWTTMRDRGVRKEGGRSWIEVRGQVHVFVANERRHEQISEIDNKLNELIREVEKLGYRETNEGFWHHSERLALAYGLIGGAVPSGKALRIVKNLRICAHCHEFFKYASIVIDRVIVVRDVNRYHTVKNGACSCRDYW
;
A
#
# COMPACT_ATOMS: atom_id res chain seq x y z
N MET A 1 -64.60 11.97 24.73
CA MET A 1 -63.24 12.49 24.40
C MET A 1 -62.10 11.70 25.06
N ARG A 2 -62.08 11.46 26.39
CA ARG A 2 -61.02 10.64 27.04
C ARG A 2 -60.94 9.17 26.54
N ALA A 3 -62.09 8.54 26.24
CA ALA A 3 -62.13 7.19 25.66
C ALA A 3 -61.62 7.12 24.21
N ALA A 4 -61.87 8.17 23.42
CA ALA A 4 -61.34 8.29 22.06
C ALA A 4 -59.83 8.52 22.06
N ALA A 5 -59.32 9.36 22.98
CA ALA A 5 -57.88 9.56 23.17
C ALA A 5 -57.15 8.28 23.61
N ALA A 6 -57.74 7.50 24.52
CA ALA A 6 -57.18 6.22 24.97
C ALA A 6 -57.14 5.15 23.86
N SER A 7 -58.19 5.10 23.01
CA SER A 7 -58.24 4.23 21.82
C SER A 7 -57.22 4.64 20.74
N LEU A 8 -56.87 5.93 20.65
CA LEU A 8 -55.91 6.48 19.68
C LEU A 8 -54.44 6.24 20.11
N THR A 9 -54.14 6.29 21.41
CA THR A 9 -52.82 5.88 21.93
C THR A 9 -52.58 4.37 21.77
N ALA A 10 -53.60 3.53 22.01
CA ALA A 10 -53.50 2.09 21.84
C ALA A 10 -53.24 1.66 20.38
N THR A 11 -53.76 2.42 19.40
CA THR A 11 -53.54 2.15 17.96
C THR A 11 -52.16 2.58 17.48
N ALA A 12 -51.59 3.65 18.04
CA ALA A 12 -50.19 4.02 17.79
C ALA A 12 -49.21 3.00 18.40
N GLU A 13 -49.48 2.51 19.61
CA GLU A 13 -48.67 1.46 20.26
C GLU A 13 -48.79 0.09 19.57
N ALA A 14 -49.98 -0.24 19.05
CA ALA A 14 -50.20 -1.41 18.20
C ALA A 14 -49.45 -1.32 16.85
N ALA A 15 -49.38 -0.13 16.24
CA ALA A 15 -48.62 0.09 15.01
C ALA A 15 -47.09 0.03 15.24
N VAL A 16 -46.61 0.48 16.40
CA VAL A 16 -45.19 0.36 16.83
C VAL A 16 -44.81 -1.10 17.09
N SER A 17 -45.69 -1.90 17.67
CA SER A 17 -45.45 -3.33 17.97
C SER A 17 -45.59 -4.25 16.75
N ALA A 18 -46.36 -3.86 15.72
CA ALA A 18 -46.60 -4.68 14.53
C ALA A 18 -45.50 -4.60 13.45
N GLY A 19 -44.48 -3.74 13.60
CA GLY A 19 -43.37 -3.66 12.64
C GLY A 19 -43.74 -3.27 11.20
N GLY A 20 -44.94 -2.71 10.99
CA GLY A 20 -45.53 -2.44 9.67
C GLY A 20 -44.87 -1.34 8.83
N ASP A 21 -45.43 -1.13 7.63
CA ASP A 21 -45.02 -0.15 6.63
C ASP A 21 -44.83 1.27 7.23
N PRO A 22 -43.64 1.89 7.07
CA PRO A 22 -43.38 3.25 7.56
C PRO A 22 -44.38 4.29 7.04
N ALA A 23 -44.93 4.14 5.83
CA ALA A 23 -45.93 5.05 5.29
C ALA A 23 -47.27 4.94 6.06
N ALA A 24 -47.67 3.72 6.40
CA ALA A 24 -48.87 3.47 7.21
C ALA A 24 -48.73 4.05 8.63
N LEU A 25 -47.56 3.88 9.26
CA LEU A 25 -47.28 4.46 10.58
C LEU A 25 -47.33 5.99 10.55
N HIS A 26 -46.75 6.64 9.53
CA HIS A 26 -46.79 8.10 9.41
C HIS A 26 -48.20 8.61 9.14
N ALA A 27 -48.99 7.91 8.32
CA ALA A 27 -50.40 8.25 8.09
C ALA A 27 -51.23 8.15 9.39
N VAL A 28 -50.97 7.15 10.24
CA VAL A 28 -51.61 7.03 11.56
C VAL A 28 -51.20 8.20 12.46
N LEU A 29 -49.91 8.56 12.55
CA LEU A 29 -49.48 9.68 13.40
C LEU A 29 -50.08 11.01 12.98
N VAL A 30 -50.17 11.29 11.66
CA VAL A 30 -50.79 12.50 11.12
C VAL A 30 -52.29 12.51 11.40
N LYS A 31 -53.01 11.42 11.12
CA LYS A 31 -54.47 11.32 11.33
C LYS A 31 -54.87 11.42 12.80
N THR A 32 -54.03 10.92 13.70
CA THR A 32 -54.29 10.89 15.15
C THR A 32 -53.75 12.12 15.88
N ALA A 33 -53.02 13.02 15.20
CA ALA A 33 -52.26 14.12 15.82
C ALA A 33 -51.41 13.65 17.00
N SER A 34 -50.87 12.43 16.92
CA SER A 34 -50.13 11.80 18.00
C SER A 34 -48.78 12.49 18.22
N THR A 35 -48.38 12.69 19.47
CA THR A 35 -47.06 13.23 19.86
C THR A 35 -46.11 12.13 20.33
N SER A 36 -46.39 10.86 20.00
CA SER A 36 -45.60 9.71 20.45
C SER A 36 -44.15 9.77 19.96
N ARG A 37 -43.23 10.08 20.88
CA ARG A 37 -41.79 10.13 20.62
C ARG A 37 -41.23 8.82 20.08
N ALA A 38 -41.73 7.69 20.58
CA ALA A 38 -41.31 6.35 20.14
C ALA A 38 -41.67 6.10 18.67
N ALA A 39 -42.90 6.44 18.26
CA ALA A 39 -43.36 6.23 16.89
C ALA A 39 -42.61 7.09 15.86
N TYR A 40 -42.33 8.36 16.18
CA TYR A 40 -41.53 9.21 15.29
C TYR A 40 -40.05 8.80 15.22
N ASN A 41 -39.45 8.35 16.33
CA ASN A 41 -38.09 7.79 16.31
C ASN A 41 -38.01 6.55 15.39
N LEU A 42 -39.02 5.68 15.44
CA LEU A 42 -39.17 4.53 14.53
C LEU A 42 -39.36 4.96 13.07
N LEU A 43 -40.09 6.03 12.81
CA LEU A 43 -40.25 6.58 11.45
C LEU A 43 -38.94 7.14 10.89
N ILE A 44 -38.22 7.95 11.66
CA ILE A 44 -36.95 8.58 11.24
C ILE A 44 -35.90 7.52 10.89
N SER A 45 -35.85 6.43 11.64
CA SER A 45 -34.90 5.33 11.40
C SER A 45 -35.26 4.45 10.20
N ARG A 46 -36.54 4.41 9.79
CA ARG A 46 -37.03 3.55 8.69
C ARG A 46 -37.27 4.29 7.38
N TYR A 47 -37.39 5.60 7.42
CA TYR A 47 -37.65 6.39 6.22
C TYR A 47 -36.41 6.49 5.31
N PRO A 48 -36.60 6.49 3.98
CA PRO A 48 -35.54 6.86 3.07
C PRO A 48 -35.11 8.32 3.33
N PRO A 49 -33.84 8.68 3.08
CA PRO A 49 -33.29 10.01 3.35
C PRO A 49 -34.15 11.18 2.87
N SER A 50 -34.73 11.06 1.66
CA SER A 50 -35.58 12.08 1.03
C SER A 50 -36.85 12.41 1.81
N LEU A 51 -37.43 11.43 2.50
CA LEU A 51 -38.66 11.60 3.28
C LEU A 51 -38.37 11.89 4.76
N ALA A 52 -37.23 11.43 5.28
CA ALA A 52 -36.84 11.65 6.66
C ALA A 52 -36.36 13.10 6.91
N GLU A 53 -35.76 13.76 5.93
CA GLU A 53 -35.21 15.12 6.09
C GLU A 53 -36.28 16.19 6.44
N PRO A 54 -37.43 16.29 5.73
CA PRO A 54 -38.49 17.22 6.11
C PRO A 54 -39.12 16.88 7.47
N LEU A 55 -39.21 15.59 7.80
CA LEU A 55 -39.73 15.09 9.06
C LEU A 55 -38.87 15.57 10.23
N LEU A 56 -37.54 15.45 10.14
CA LEU A 56 -36.61 15.89 11.20
C LEU A 56 -36.79 17.37 11.55
N SER A 57 -37.04 18.22 10.55
CA SER A 57 -37.24 19.67 10.73
C SER A 57 -38.56 20.04 11.42
N ARG A 58 -39.54 19.12 11.43
CA ARG A 58 -40.91 19.36 11.90
C ARG A 58 -41.24 18.60 13.19
N LEU A 59 -40.26 17.93 13.80
CA LEU A 59 -40.49 17.19 15.05
C LEU A 59 -40.76 18.17 16.20
N PRO A 60 -41.79 17.91 17.02
CA PRO A 60 -42.07 18.72 18.21
C PRO A 60 -41.10 18.42 19.38
N PHE A 61 -40.15 17.49 19.20
CA PHE A 61 -39.16 17.08 20.21
C PHE A 61 -37.85 16.69 19.54
N HIS A 62 -36.77 16.62 20.32
CA HIS A 62 -35.50 16.10 19.83
C HIS A 62 -35.53 14.57 19.68
N PRO A 63 -35.03 14.02 18.55
CA PRO A 63 -34.91 12.57 18.39
C PRO A 63 -33.91 11.99 19.40
N ASN A 64 -34.00 10.69 19.66
CA ASN A 64 -32.99 10.02 20.48
C ASN A 64 -31.70 9.75 19.66
N ALA A 65 -30.59 9.52 20.35
CA ALA A 65 -29.28 9.34 19.70
C ALA A 65 -29.27 8.16 18.70
N ALA A 66 -29.94 7.04 19.02
CA ALA A 66 -30.01 5.87 18.15
C ALA A 66 -30.71 6.17 16.81
N SER A 67 -31.89 6.80 16.85
CA SER A 67 -32.66 7.13 15.64
C SER A 67 -31.92 8.16 14.79
N LEU A 68 -31.27 9.13 15.44
CA LEU A 68 -30.44 10.12 14.77
C LEU A 68 -29.21 9.48 14.12
N THR A 69 -28.56 8.52 14.79
CA THR A 69 -27.42 7.74 14.23
C THR A 69 -27.83 7.01 12.95
N THR A 70 -28.95 6.28 12.97
CA THR A 70 -29.46 5.54 11.81
C THR A 70 -29.78 6.47 10.65
N TYR A 71 -30.47 7.58 10.93
CA TYR A 71 -30.79 8.59 9.92
C TYR A 71 -29.53 9.20 9.31
N LEU A 72 -28.60 9.68 10.14
CA LEU A 72 -27.37 10.32 9.68
C LEU A 72 -26.49 9.36 8.88
N THR A 73 -26.42 8.09 9.29
CA THR A 73 -25.70 7.04 8.54
C THR A 73 -26.35 6.81 7.17
N SER A 74 -27.68 6.66 7.13
CA SER A 74 -28.43 6.45 5.88
C SER A 74 -28.22 7.60 4.90
N VAL A 75 -28.41 8.85 5.34
CA VAL A 75 -28.26 10.03 4.47
C VAL A 75 -26.81 10.21 4.03
N SER A 76 -25.86 10.15 4.96
CA SER A 76 -24.44 10.38 4.66
C SER A 76 -23.83 9.28 3.79
N SER A 77 -24.32 8.03 3.90
CA SER A 77 -23.90 6.94 3.01
C SER A 77 -24.42 7.12 1.58
N SER A 78 -25.66 7.60 1.42
CA SER A 78 -26.26 7.86 0.10
C SER A 78 -25.71 9.12 -0.57
N SER A 79 -25.34 10.13 0.22
CA SER A 79 -24.82 11.41 -0.25
C SER A 79 -23.76 11.94 0.73
N PRO A 80 -22.48 11.57 0.57
CA PRO A 80 -21.41 11.99 1.48
C PRO A 80 -21.24 13.52 1.59
N SER A 81 -21.60 14.27 0.54
CA SER A 81 -21.57 15.74 0.54
C SER A 81 -22.59 16.36 1.52
N SER A 82 -23.61 15.61 1.94
CA SER A 82 -24.61 16.03 2.90
C SER A 82 -24.13 16.01 4.36
N ALA A 83 -23.02 15.34 4.67
CA ALA A 83 -22.53 15.17 6.04
C ALA A 83 -22.28 16.51 6.76
N LEU A 84 -21.65 17.49 6.09
CA LEU A 84 -21.39 18.81 6.67
C LEU A 84 -22.67 19.65 6.87
N PRO A 85 -23.59 19.77 5.88
CA PRO A 85 -24.91 20.37 6.10
C PRO A 85 -25.70 19.74 7.25
N LEU A 86 -25.68 18.41 7.38
CA LEU A 86 -26.35 17.69 8.46
C LEU A 86 -25.71 17.99 9.81
N LEU A 87 -24.37 18.00 9.90
CA LEU A 87 -23.66 18.38 11.12
C LEU A 87 -24.07 19.78 11.59
N ARG A 88 -24.07 20.76 10.68
CA ARG A 88 -24.52 22.14 10.99
C ARG A 88 -25.96 22.18 11.48
N ARG A 89 -26.84 21.38 10.88
CA ARG A 89 -28.25 21.30 11.27
C ARG A 89 -28.41 20.71 12.67
N VAL A 90 -27.74 19.60 12.98
CA VAL A 90 -27.80 18.98 14.31
C VAL A 90 -27.24 19.95 15.37
N LEU A 91 -26.13 20.63 15.08
CA LEU A 91 -25.58 21.68 15.95
C LEU A 91 -26.58 22.84 16.16
N GLY A 92 -27.31 23.23 15.11
CA GLY A 92 -28.36 24.25 15.19
C GLY A 92 -29.60 23.82 15.97
N MET A 93 -29.88 22.52 16.08
CA MET A 93 -30.94 21.98 16.94
C MET A 93 -30.49 21.94 18.40
N SER A 94 -29.39 21.25 18.68
CA SER A 94 -28.71 21.24 19.98
C SER A 94 -27.40 20.45 19.90
N PRO A 95 -26.26 20.98 20.42
CA PRO A 95 -25.01 20.25 20.47
C PRO A 95 -25.06 18.93 21.25
N SER A 96 -25.96 18.79 22.24
CA SER A 96 -26.11 17.56 23.04
C SER A 96 -26.64 16.36 22.25
N LEU A 97 -27.17 16.59 21.05
CA LEU A 97 -27.61 15.53 20.14
C LEU A 97 -26.44 14.85 19.43
N LEU A 98 -25.26 15.48 19.38
CA LEU A 98 -24.02 14.87 18.90
C LEU A 98 -23.39 14.01 19.99
N ALA A 99 -24.11 13.00 20.44
CA ALA A 99 -23.51 11.90 21.18
C ALA A 99 -22.55 11.11 20.26
N ASP A 100 -21.87 10.13 20.84
CA ASP A 100 -20.85 9.33 20.18
C ASP A 100 -21.32 8.69 18.84
N GLY A 101 -22.51 8.08 18.81
CA GLY A 101 -23.10 7.48 17.61
C GLY A 101 -23.40 8.47 16.47
N PRO A 102 -24.19 9.54 16.71
CA PRO A 102 -24.48 10.56 15.70
C PRO A 102 -23.23 11.24 15.14
N LEU A 103 -22.25 11.57 16.00
CA LEU A 103 -21.00 12.19 15.57
C LEU A 103 -20.18 11.24 14.69
N SER A 104 -20.04 9.98 15.10
CA SER A 104 -19.29 8.96 14.34
C SER A 104 -19.92 8.65 12.97
N SER A 105 -21.25 8.65 12.90
CA SER A 105 -22.01 8.49 11.65
C SER A 105 -21.67 9.57 10.64
N LEU A 106 -21.52 10.82 11.11
CA LEU A 106 -21.11 11.96 10.28
C LEU A 106 -19.63 11.85 9.91
N LEU A 107 -18.75 11.65 10.89
CA LEU A 107 -17.28 11.57 10.71
C LEU A 107 -16.87 10.60 9.61
N ARG A 108 -17.51 9.42 9.52
CA ARG A 108 -17.23 8.40 8.52
C ARG A 108 -17.30 8.91 7.08
N TYR A 109 -18.21 9.85 6.80
CA TYR A 109 -18.45 10.39 5.46
C TYR A 109 -17.96 11.83 5.29
N MET A 110 -17.40 12.45 6.33
CA MET A 110 -16.87 13.81 6.25
C MET A 110 -15.74 13.91 5.22
N PRO A 111 -15.63 15.03 4.48
CA PRO A 111 -14.50 15.27 3.60
C PRO A 111 -13.17 15.34 4.38
N PRO A 112 -12.07 14.77 3.86
CA PRO A 112 -10.77 14.76 4.55
C PRO A 112 -10.26 16.15 4.96
N SER A 113 -10.56 17.18 4.14
CA SER A 113 -10.20 18.57 4.42
C SER A 113 -10.78 19.14 5.72
N HIS A 114 -11.82 18.51 6.27
CA HIS A 114 -12.49 18.99 7.48
C HIS A 114 -11.99 18.30 8.76
N ALA A 115 -11.02 17.38 8.66
CA ALA A 115 -10.53 16.61 9.81
C ALA A 115 -10.18 17.47 11.04
N PRO A 116 -9.42 18.60 10.92
CA PRO A 116 -9.06 19.42 12.07
C PRO A 116 -10.27 20.07 12.76
N TYR A 117 -11.27 20.52 11.98
CA TYR A 117 -12.43 21.21 12.53
C TYR A 117 -13.37 20.26 13.28
N VAL A 118 -13.60 19.07 12.73
CA VAL A 118 -14.46 18.08 13.38
C VAL A 118 -13.74 17.42 14.55
N HIS A 119 -12.41 17.27 14.49
CA HIS A 119 -11.62 16.89 15.65
C HIS A 119 -11.75 17.91 16.79
N ALA A 120 -11.58 19.20 16.52
CA ALA A 120 -11.77 20.24 17.54
C ALA A 120 -13.19 20.24 18.13
N LEU A 121 -14.22 19.92 17.33
CA LEU A 121 -15.58 19.73 17.82
C LEU A 121 -15.69 18.50 18.73
N ALA A 122 -15.16 17.34 18.31
CA ALA A 122 -15.17 16.12 19.11
C ALA A 122 -14.47 16.30 20.46
N TYR A 123 -13.34 17.03 20.46
CA TYR A 123 -12.61 17.38 21.68
C TYR A 123 -13.47 18.24 22.62
N LYS A 124 -14.12 19.29 22.10
CA LYS A 124 -15.02 20.15 22.88
C LYS A 124 -16.24 19.41 23.44
N LEU A 125 -16.68 18.35 22.77
CA LEU A 125 -17.76 17.47 23.23
C LEU A 125 -17.27 16.36 24.18
N ALA A 126 -15.96 16.31 24.49
CA ALA A 126 -15.33 15.24 25.26
C ALA A 126 -15.53 13.84 24.65
N LEU A 127 -15.62 13.77 23.32
CA LEU A 127 -15.80 12.53 22.55
C LEU A 127 -14.53 12.09 21.81
N SER A 128 -13.49 12.92 21.75
CA SER A 128 -12.25 12.58 21.03
C SER A 128 -11.50 11.39 21.63
N SER A 129 -11.65 11.12 22.93
CA SER A 129 -11.08 9.96 23.64
C SER A 129 -12.02 8.75 23.68
N SER A 130 -13.24 8.87 23.17
CA SER A 130 -14.19 7.76 23.06
C SER A 130 -13.78 6.84 21.91
N PRO A 131 -13.68 5.52 22.11
CA PRO A 131 -13.18 4.55 21.11
C PRO A 131 -13.84 4.69 19.73
N PHE A 132 -15.15 4.86 19.71
CA PHE A 132 -15.93 4.88 18.48
C PHE A 132 -15.71 6.16 17.67
N SER A 133 -15.81 7.32 18.33
CA SER A 133 -15.53 8.64 17.72
C SER A 133 -14.06 8.79 17.34
N ALA A 134 -13.14 8.31 18.18
CA ALA A 134 -11.71 8.33 17.93
C ALA A 134 -11.34 7.48 16.71
N SER A 135 -11.86 6.25 16.59
CA SER A 135 -11.64 5.38 15.42
C SER A 135 -12.07 6.02 14.10
N CYS A 136 -13.20 6.74 14.13
CA CYS A 136 -13.69 7.47 12.97
C CYS A 136 -12.81 8.69 12.62
N LEU A 137 -12.30 9.41 13.63
CA LEU A 137 -11.33 10.48 13.44
C LEU A 137 -9.98 9.96 12.92
N VAL A 138 -9.45 8.84 13.45
CA VAL A 138 -8.25 8.15 12.95
C VAL A 138 -8.41 7.83 11.46
N THR A 139 -9.56 7.27 11.09
CA THR A 139 -9.89 6.96 9.69
C THR A 139 -9.94 8.23 8.83
N LEU A 140 -10.53 9.31 9.35
CA LEU A 140 -10.63 10.59 8.65
C LEU A 140 -9.25 11.21 8.41
N TYR A 141 -8.39 11.29 9.43
CA TYR A 141 -7.00 11.77 9.30
C TYR A 141 -6.17 10.90 8.36
N SER A 142 -6.35 9.58 8.42
CA SER A 142 -5.68 8.64 7.51
C SER A 142 -6.07 8.91 6.06
N ARG A 143 -7.35 9.20 5.79
CA ARG A 143 -7.83 9.62 4.46
C ARG A 143 -7.31 11.01 4.04
N SER A 144 -6.95 11.86 5.00
CA SER A 144 -6.34 13.19 4.76
C SER A 144 -4.84 13.14 4.47
N ARG A 145 -4.23 11.94 4.40
CA ARG A 145 -2.77 11.75 4.29
C ARG A 145 -2.00 12.33 5.49
N SER A 146 -2.62 12.29 6.66
CA SER A 146 -2.09 12.76 7.96
C SER A 146 -1.93 11.59 8.94
N PRO A 147 -1.03 10.62 8.69
CA PRO A 147 -0.92 9.41 9.51
C PRO A 147 -0.31 9.68 10.89
N VAL A 148 0.45 10.77 11.07
CA VAL A 148 1.07 11.13 12.35
C VAL A 148 0.00 11.58 13.34
N GLU A 149 -0.89 12.46 12.90
CA GLU A 149 -2.04 12.94 13.67
C GLU A 149 -3.01 11.80 13.98
N ALA A 150 -3.23 10.90 13.02
CA ALA A 150 -4.02 9.69 13.23
C ALA A 150 -3.41 8.80 14.33
N ARG A 151 -2.08 8.66 14.36
CA ARG A 151 -1.39 7.89 15.40
C ARG A 151 -1.48 8.57 16.77
N GLN A 152 -1.24 9.87 16.83
CA GLN A 152 -1.35 10.64 18.07
C GLN A 152 -2.73 10.50 18.71
N LEU A 153 -3.79 10.60 17.89
CA LEU A 153 -5.16 10.44 18.38
C LEU A 153 -5.41 9.04 18.96
N PHE A 154 -4.87 7.99 18.33
CA PHE A 154 -4.95 6.64 18.87
C PHE A 154 -4.22 6.52 20.21
N ASP A 155 -3.06 7.17 20.33
CA ASP A 155 -2.28 7.16 21.56
C ASP A 155 -2.99 7.91 22.71
N GLU A 156 -3.82 8.92 22.40
CA GLU A 156 -4.67 9.63 23.36
C GLU A 156 -5.83 8.79 23.93
N ILE A 157 -6.25 7.72 23.23
CA ILE A 157 -7.30 6.82 23.74
C ILE A 157 -6.73 6.05 24.95
N PRO A 158 -7.37 6.10 26.13
CA PRO A 158 -6.93 5.33 27.28
C PRO A 158 -6.83 3.84 26.96
N VAL A 159 -5.73 3.19 27.36
CA VAL A 159 -5.48 1.76 27.05
C VAL A 159 -6.66 0.87 27.44
N ALA A 160 -7.27 1.13 28.60
CA ALA A 160 -8.45 0.39 29.09
C ALA A 160 -9.69 0.49 28.18
N ASN A 161 -9.76 1.50 27.31
CA ASN A 161 -10.89 1.73 26.40
C ASN A 161 -10.58 1.32 24.96
N ARG A 162 -9.34 0.94 24.61
CA ARG A 162 -8.99 0.57 23.24
C ARG A 162 -9.63 -0.76 22.88
N ASP A 163 -10.49 -0.73 21.87
CA ASP A 163 -11.19 -1.91 21.37
C ASP A 163 -10.64 -2.37 20.01
N THR A 164 -11.24 -3.45 19.49
CA THR A 164 -10.87 -4.03 18.19
C THR A 164 -10.99 -3.03 17.04
N VAL A 165 -11.92 -2.09 17.11
CA VAL A 165 -12.18 -1.09 16.07
C VAL A 165 -11.10 -0.01 16.08
N CYS A 166 -10.69 0.47 17.26
CA CYS A 166 -9.59 1.43 17.42
C CYS A 166 -8.32 0.89 16.80
N TYR A 167 -7.90 -0.31 17.22
CA TYR A 167 -6.71 -0.96 16.69
C TYR A 167 -6.82 -1.18 15.17
N SER A 168 -7.93 -1.77 14.70
CA SER A 168 -8.11 -2.04 13.27
C SER A 168 -8.04 -0.76 12.42
N SER A 169 -8.68 0.33 12.86
CA SER A 169 -8.69 1.59 12.12
C SER A 169 -7.30 2.23 12.02
N THR A 170 -6.52 2.19 13.10
CA THR A 170 -5.14 2.70 13.14
C THR A 170 -4.20 1.86 12.27
N ILE A 171 -4.26 0.53 12.37
CA ILE A 171 -3.41 -0.37 11.58
C ILE A 171 -3.69 -0.18 10.09
N VAL A 172 -4.96 -0.12 9.69
CA VAL A 172 -5.39 0.15 8.30
C VAL A 172 -4.90 1.53 7.84
N GLY A 173 -5.13 2.56 8.65
CA GLY A 173 -4.76 3.93 8.32
C GLY A 173 -3.27 4.13 8.11
N LEU A 174 -2.44 3.53 8.97
CA LEU A 174 -0.98 3.56 8.86
C LEU A 174 -0.50 2.79 7.62
N ALA A 175 -1.03 1.59 7.39
CA ALA A 175 -0.66 0.77 6.23
C ALA A 175 -1.01 1.46 4.89
N GLN A 176 -2.18 2.10 4.80
CA GLN A 176 -2.62 2.83 3.59
C GLN A 176 -1.78 4.09 3.31
N ASN A 177 -1.11 4.63 4.32
CA ASN A 177 -0.22 5.79 4.22
C ASN A 177 1.27 5.42 4.20
N GLY A 178 1.60 4.15 3.95
CA GLY A 178 2.99 3.70 3.79
C GLY A 178 3.79 3.63 5.09
N ARG A 179 3.17 3.83 6.27
CA ARG A 179 3.82 3.73 7.58
C ARG A 179 3.80 2.27 8.05
N TYR A 180 4.46 1.40 7.29
CA TYR A 180 4.36 -0.06 7.45
C TYR A 180 4.90 -0.56 8.80
N GLU A 181 6.05 -0.07 9.25
CA GLU A 181 6.64 -0.48 10.54
C GLU A 181 5.73 -0.12 11.72
N GLU A 182 5.17 1.10 11.72
CA GLU A 182 4.22 1.52 12.75
C GLU A 182 2.94 0.68 12.72
N SER A 183 2.43 0.36 11.53
CA SER A 183 1.25 -0.50 11.36
C SER A 183 1.48 -1.88 12.00
N LEU A 184 2.63 -2.51 11.74
CA LEU A 184 3.02 -3.79 12.35
C LEU A 184 3.26 -3.68 13.86
N SER A 185 3.83 -2.56 14.32
CA SER A 185 4.00 -2.28 15.75
C SER A 185 2.65 -2.21 16.47
N VAL A 186 1.69 -1.45 15.94
CA VAL A 186 0.34 -1.35 16.53
C VAL A 186 -0.39 -2.70 16.48
N PHE A 187 -0.22 -3.49 15.41
CA PHE A 187 -0.76 -4.85 15.35
C PHE A 187 -0.14 -5.78 16.40
N THR A 188 1.15 -5.62 16.71
CA THR A 188 1.82 -6.37 17.77
C THR A 188 1.27 -5.96 19.15
N THR A 189 1.06 -4.67 19.38
CA THR A 189 0.43 -4.16 20.61
C THR A 189 -1.00 -4.67 20.78
N MET A 190 -1.79 -4.70 19.70
CA MET A 190 -3.14 -5.29 19.71
C MET A 190 -3.12 -6.73 20.23
N ARG A 191 -2.13 -7.53 19.78
CA ARG A 191 -1.97 -8.92 20.19
C ARG A 191 -1.46 -9.06 21.62
N SER A 192 -0.53 -8.21 22.06
CA SER A 192 -0.04 -8.23 23.44
C SER A 192 -1.12 -7.85 24.44
N ASP A 193 -2.03 -6.96 24.05
CA ASP A 193 -3.18 -6.53 24.85
C ASP A 193 -4.32 -7.54 24.82
N ALA A 194 -4.14 -8.69 24.17
CA ALA A 194 -5.13 -9.76 24.01
C ALA A 194 -6.45 -9.27 23.38
N ILE A 195 -6.38 -8.31 22.47
CA ILE A 195 -7.53 -7.81 21.70
C ILE A 195 -7.71 -8.62 20.41
N ASP A 196 -8.93 -9.09 20.17
CA ASP A 196 -9.27 -9.94 19.03
C ASP A 196 -8.97 -9.29 17.68
N SER A 197 -8.22 -9.99 16.83
CA SER A 197 -7.87 -9.52 15.50
C SER A 197 -9.05 -9.62 14.53
N THR A 198 -9.37 -8.51 13.85
CA THR A 198 -10.37 -8.52 12.78
C THR A 198 -9.74 -8.86 11.44
N MET A 199 -10.56 -9.26 10.46
CA MET A 199 -10.12 -9.43 9.06
C MET A 199 -9.45 -8.16 8.48
N TYR A 200 -9.86 -6.97 8.94
CA TYR A 200 -9.28 -5.70 8.51
C TYR A 200 -7.90 -5.45 9.11
N ALA A 201 -7.73 -5.72 10.41
CA ALA A 201 -6.43 -5.61 11.09
C ALA A 201 -5.41 -6.56 10.47
N LEU A 202 -5.78 -7.83 10.28
CA LEU A 202 -4.93 -8.84 9.62
C LEU A 202 -4.55 -8.42 8.19
N SER A 203 -5.54 -8.05 7.37
CA SER A 203 -5.30 -7.63 5.99
C SER A 203 -4.38 -6.40 5.90
N ALA A 204 -4.52 -5.45 6.83
CA ALA A 204 -3.65 -4.28 6.89
C ALA A 204 -2.24 -4.59 7.39
N ALA A 205 -2.09 -5.46 8.39
CA ALA A 205 -0.78 -5.94 8.86
C ALA A 205 -0.06 -6.71 7.73
N LEU A 206 -0.76 -7.57 6.99
CA LEU A 206 -0.22 -8.24 5.81
C LEU A 206 0.17 -7.26 4.71
N ARG A 207 -0.64 -6.23 4.44
CA ARG A 207 -0.28 -5.15 3.51
C ARG A 207 1.03 -4.45 3.95
N ALA A 208 1.19 -4.20 5.24
CA ALA A 208 2.41 -3.59 5.77
C ALA A 208 3.63 -4.51 5.61
N ALA A 209 3.49 -5.80 5.94
CA ALA A 209 4.52 -6.81 5.72
C ALA A 209 4.89 -6.92 4.22
N ALA A 210 3.89 -6.90 3.34
CA ALA A 210 4.07 -6.92 1.89
C ALA A 210 4.83 -5.68 1.37
N GLY A 211 4.51 -4.49 1.90
CA GLY A 211 5.23 -3.25 1.60
C GLY A 211 6.72 -3.35 1.91
N LEU A 212 7.05 -3.95 3.05
CA LEU A 212 8.43 -4.17 3.51
C LEU A 212 9.11 -5.41 2.89
N ALA A 213 8.38 -6.26 2.17
CA ALA A 213 8.80 -7.62 1.82
C ALA A 213 9.30 -8.45 3.03
N ALA A 214 8.64 -8.30 4.18
CA ALA A 214 9.01 -8.98 5.42
C ALA A 214 8.35 -10.37 5.48
N LEU A 215 9.11 -11.40 5.08
CA LEU A 215 8.59 -12.77 5.00
C LEU A 215 8.32 -13.39 6.37
N GLU A 216 9.17 -13.15 7.38
CA GLU A 216 8.95 -13.77 8.68
C GLU A 216 7.74 -13.15 9.38
N GLN A 217 7.54 -11.84 9.22
CA GLN A 217 6.29 -11.18 9.63
C GLN A 217 5.08 -11.76 8.91
N THR A 218 5.19 -12.01 7.60
CA THR A 218 4.11 -12.63 6.80
C THR A 218 3.76 -14.02 7.34
N TRP A 219 4.75 -14.86 7.67
CA TRP A 219 4.52 -16.16 8.32
C TRP A 219 3.85 -16.03 9.69
N GLY A 220 4.35 -15.13 10.54
CA GLY A 220 3.79 -14.91 11.88
C GLY A 220 2.34 -14.44 11.84
N ILE A 221 2.02 -13.53 10.93
CA ILE A 221 0.65 -13.03 10.72
C ILE A 221 -0.23 -14.11 10.11
N HIS A 222 0.28 -14.91 9.17
CA HIS A 222 -0.46 -16.04 8.58
C HIS A 222 -0.80 -17.09 9.64
N ALA A 223 0.17 -17.50 10.47
CA ALA A 223 -0.07 -18.43 11.57
C ALA A 223 -1.12 -17.88 12.55
N HIS A 224 -1.04 -16.58 12.88
CA HIS A 224 -2.06 -15.92 13.69
C HIS A 224 -3.44 -15.95 13.04
N ALA A 225 -3.53 -15.71 11.72
CA ALA A 225 -4.78 -15.79 10.97
C ALA A 225 -5.43 -17.19 11.07
N VAL A 226 -4.64 -18.26 11.00
CA VAL A 226 -5.12 -19.64 11.19
C VAL A 226 -5.63 -19.84 12.63
N VAL A 227 -4.89 -19.38 13.64
CA VAL A 227 -5.27 -19.51 15.05
C VAL A 227 -6.60 -18.81 15.36
N VAL A 228 -6.84 -17.64 14.77
CA VAL A 228 -8.10 -16.90 14.95
C VAL A 228 -9.21 -17.31 13.96
N GLY A 229 -8.97 -18.31 13.11
CA GLY A 229 -9.94 -18.84 12.14
C GLY A 229 -10.31 -17.88 11.00
N LEU A 230 -9.39 -17.00 10.61
CA LEU A 230 -9.57 -16.01 9.54
C LEU A 230 -8.74 -16.31 8.27
N ASP A 231 -8.04 -17.44 8.22
CA ASP A 231 -7.26 -17.91 7.07
C ASP A 231 -8.13 -18.21 5.84
N GLY A 232 -9.36 -18.70 6.03
CA GLY A 232 -10.34 -18.90 4.95
C GLY A 232 -11.06 -17.61 4.49
N ASN A 233 -10.83 -16.47 5.14
CA ASN A 233 -11.50 -15.22 4.79
C ASN A 233 -10.88 -14.63 3.50
N LEU A 234 -11.71 -14.33 2.49
CA LEU A 234 -11.24 -13.82 1.20
C LEU A 234 -10.38 -12.55 1.30
N VAL A 235 -10.68 -11.64 2.22
CA VAL A 235 -9.91 -10.40 2.40
C VAL A 235 -8.53 -10.68 2.98
N VAL A 236 -8.44 -11.62 3.92
CA VAL A 236 -7.16 -12.07 4.50
C VAL A 236 -6.38 -12.89 3.48
N GLY A 237 -7.01 -13.86 2.81
CA GLY A 237 -6.42 -14.67 1.75
C GLY A 237 -5.85 -13.83 0.60
N THR A 238 -6.58 -12.81 0.13
CA THR A 238 -6.06 -11.87 -0.88
C THR A 238 -4.80 -11.16 -0.39
N ALA A 239 -4.79 -10.70 0.87
CA ALA A 239 -3.64 -10.02 1.45
C ALA A 239 -2.46 -10.98 1.69
N LEU A 240 -2.71 -12.25 1.98
CA LEU A 240 -1.69 -13.29 2.07
C LEU A 240 -1.04 -13.52 0.70
N VAL A 241 -1.82 -13.71 -0.37
CA VAL A 241 -1.30 -13.86 -1.73
C VAL A 241 -0.40 -12.67 -2.12
N ASP A 242 -0.85 -11.44 -1.86
CA ASP A 242 -0.04 -10.23 -2.10
C ASP A 242 1.24 -10.20 -1.25
N ALA A 243 1.16 -10.55 0.05
CA ALA A 243 2.30 -10.54 0.96
C ALA A 243 3.35 -11.59 0.60
N TYR A 244 2.97 -12.84 0.33
CA TYR A 244 3.91 -13.88 -0.11
C TYR A 244 4.52 -13.55 -1.47
N GLY A 245 3.71 -13.05 -2.40
CA GLY A 245 4.18 -12.63 -3.72
C GLY A 245 5.22 -11.51 -3.62
N LYS A 246 4.89 -10.45 -2.88
CA LYS A 246 5.81 -9.33 -2.63
C LYS A 246 6.97 -9.65 -1.72
N ALA A 247 6.97 -10.78 -1.01
CA ALA A 247 8.13 -11.32 -0.29
C ALA A 247 9.00 -12.27 -1.16
N GLY A 248 8.65 -12.44 -2.44
CA GLY A 248 9.43 -13.22 -3.40
C GLY A 248 9.21 -14.72 -3.32
N VAL A 249 8.19 -15.18 -2.59
CA VAL A 249 7.84 -16.61 -2.46
C VAL A 249 6.60 -16.91 -3.29
N VAL A 250 6.74 -16.73 -4.60
CA VAL A 250 5.64 -16.77 -5.57
C VAL A 250 4.90 -18.11 -5.53
N ASP A 251 5.61 -19.23 -5.35
CA ASP A 251 4.98 -20.56 -5.26
C ASP A 251 3.99 -20.68 -4.09
N ASP A 252 4.31 -20.09 -2.93
CA ASP A 252 3.40 -20.10 -1.78
C ASP A 252 2.21 -19.16 -2.01
N ALA A 253 2.42 -18.04 -2.68
CA ALA A 253 1.33 -17.18 -3.13
C ALA A 253 0.38 -17.89 -4.11
N VAL A 254 0.92 -18.70 -5.03
CA VAL A 254 0.15 -19.52 -5.98
C VAL A 254 -0.63 -20.60 -5.25
N LYS A 255 -0.05 -21.30 -4.26
CA LYS A 255 -0.78 -22.30 -3.46
C LYS A 255 -1.97 -21.68 -2.74
N LEU A 256 -1.77 -20.56 -2.06
CA LEU A 256 -2.85 -19.82 -1.37
C LEU A 256 -3.92 -19.34 -2.35
N PHE A 257 -3.50 -18.83 -3.51
CA PHE A 257 -4.42 -18.49 -4.58
C PHE A 257 -5.25 -19.70 -5.01
N GLU A 258 -4.62 -20.87 -5.16
CA GLU A 258 -5.34 -22.09 -5.52
C GLU A 258 -6.30 -22.56 -4.41
N GLU A 259 -5.90 -22.49 -3.15
CA GLU A 259 -6.71 -22.82 -1.97
C GLU A 259 -7.97 -21.96 -1.83
N LEU A 260 -7.95 -20.70 -2.30
CA LEU A 260 -9.15 -19.84 -2.33
C LEU A 260 -10.26 -20.35 -3.27
N GLY A 261 -9.93 -21.26 -4.20
CA GLY A 261 -10.91 -21.95 -5.05
C GLY A 261 -11.93 -21.03 -5.71
N GLY A 262 -13.23 -21.37 -5.59
CA GLY A 262 -14.33 -20.59 -6.17
C GLY A 262 -14.58 -19.22 -5.54
N ASN A 263 -13.94 -18.89 -4.41
CA ASN A 263 -14.11 -17.60 -3.73
C ASN A 263 -13.22 -16.49 -4.30
N ARG A 264 -12.34 -16.81 -5.26
CA ARG A 264 -11.44 -15.84 -5.90
C ARG A 264 -12.23 -14.68 -6.51
N ASN A 265 -11.68 -13.48 -6.40
CA ASN A 265 -12.18 -12.27 -7.02
C ASN A 265 -11.09 -11.58 -7.85
N LEU A 266 -11.42 -10.49 -8.52
CA LEU A 266 -10.47 -9.73 -9.35
C LEU A 266 -9.21 -9.31 -8.56
N PHE A 267 -9.35 -8.97 -7.28
CA PHE A 267 -8.20 -8.60 -6.44
C PHE A 267 -7.24 -9.77 -6.21
N THR A 268 -7.75 -10.99 -5.98
CA THR A 268 -6.89 -12.20 -5.85
C THR A 268 -6.15 -12.52 -7.14
N TRP A 269 -6.80 -12.36 -8.30
CA TRP A 269 -6.15 -12.53 -9.60
C TRP A 269 -5.06 -11.49 -9.84
N ASN A 270 -5.35 -10.23 -9.56
CA ASN A 270 -4.37 -9.15 -9.69
C ASN A 270 -3.17 -9.36 -8.76
N ALA A 271 -3.36 -9.89 -7.55
CA ALA A 271 -2.29 -10.21 -6.62
C ALA A 271 -1.34 -11.30 -7.16
N VAL A 272 -1.88 -12.43 -7.67
CA VAL A 272 -1.04 -13.50 -8.23
C VAL A 272 -0.37 -13.09 -9.55
N LEU A 273 -1.04 -12.30 -10.39
CA LEU A 273 -0.45 -11.70 -11.59
C LEU A 273 0.74 -10.79 -11.23
N ALA A 274 0.56 -9.92 -10.24
CA ALA A 274 1.62 -9.02 -9.79
C ALA A 274 2.83 -9.77 -9.21
N ALA A 275 2.60 -10.88 -8.50
CA ALA A 275 3.68 -11.73 -7.97
C ALA A 275 4.59 -12.28 -9.09
N HIS A 276 4.00 -12.80 -10.17
CA HIS A 276 4.76 -13.26 -11.34
C HIS A 276 5.35 -12.12 -12.16
N ALA A 277 4.67 -10.97 -12.25
CA ALA A 277 5.17 -9.80 -12.97
C ALA A 277 6.50 -9.27 -12.42
N GLN A 278 6.70 -9.34 -11.11
CA GLN A 278 7.96 -8.96 -10.47
C GLN A 278 9.12 -9.92 -10.80
N GLN A 279 8.85 -11.13 -11.28
CA GLN A 279 9.87 -12.06 -11.77
C GLN A 279 10.20 -11.83 -13.25
N GLY A 280 9.34 -11.13 -14.00
CA GLY A 280 9.48 -10.95 -15.45
C GLY A 280 8.98 -12.15 -16.28
N ASP A 281 8.16 -13.03 -15.71
CA ASP A 281 7.65 -14.24 -16.38
C ASP A 281 6.47 -13.93 -17.31
N VAL A 282 6.72 -13.21 -18.41
CA VAL A 282 5.68 -12.79 -19.37
C VAL A 282 4.74 -13.94 -19.79
N PRO A 283 5.22 -15.15 -20.17
CA PRO A 283 4.32 -16.23 -20.58
C PRO A 283 3.38 -16.70 -19.48
N VAL A 284 3.86 -16.75 -18.23
CA VAL A 284 3.03 -17.17 -17.08
C VAL A 284 1.97 -16.11 -16.78
N VAL A 285 2.35 -14.84 -16.79
CA VAL A 285 1.44 -13.72 -16.55
C VAL A 285 0.34 -13.65 -17.62
N VAL A 286 0.70 -13.83 -18.90
CA VAL A 286 -0.28 -13.89 -19.99
C VAL A 286 -1.19 -15.12 -19.88
N GLY A 287 -0.65 -16.27 -19.48
CA GLY A 287 -1.45 -17.48 -19.22
C GLY A 287 -2.48 -17.29 -18.10
N LEU A 288 -2.06 -16.66 -16.99
CA LEU A 288 -2.96 -16.30 -15.88
C LEU A 288 -4.01 -15.27 -16.30
N PHE A 289 -3.62 -14.27 -17.09
CA PHE A 289 -4.55 -13.29 -17.66
C PHE A 289 -5.64 -13.96 -18.49
N ASN A 290 -5.27 -14.87 -19.39
CA ASN A 290 -6.22 -15.58 -20.24
C ASN A 290 -7.15 -16.46 -19.40
N ARG A 291 -6.62 -17.21 -18.43
CA ARG A 291 -7.42 -18.03 -17.51
C ARG A 291 -8.42 -17.19 -16.71
N MET A 292 -8.00 -16.04 -16.21
CA MET A 292 -8.88 -15.09 -15.51
C MET A 292 -10.03 -14.63 -16.42
N ALA A 293 -9.73 -14.27 -17.67
CA ALA A 293 -10.73 -13.83 -18.65
C ALA A 293 -11.69 -14.96 -19.04
N GLU A 294 -11.21 -16.18 -19.23
CA GLU A 294 -12.02 -17.38 -19.51
C GLU A 294 -12.99 -17.70 -18.36
N MET A 295 -12.61 -17.40 -17.12
CA MET A 295 -13.48 -17.51 -15.94
C MET A 295 -14.48 -16.34 -15.79
N GLY A 296 -14.54 -15.43 -16.76
CA GLY A 296 -15.51 -14.33 -16.80
C GLY A 296 -15.14 -13.10 -15.99
N PHE A 297 -13.92 -13.03 -15.45
CA PHE A 297 -13.43 -11.82 -14.78
C PHE A 297 -12.97 -10.79 -15.82
N ALA A 298 -13.57 -9.61 -15.82
CA ALA A 298 -13.17 -8.51 -16.68
C ALA A 298 -11.82 -7.94 -16.21
N PRO A 299 -10.78 -7.91 -17.08
CA PRO A 299 -9.52 -7.24 -16.77
C PRO A 299 -9.70 -5.76 -16.44
N ASP A 300 -8.95 -5.27 -15.45
CA ASP A 300 -8.90 -3.85 -15.09
C ASP A 300 -7.50 -3.26 -15.31
N GLY A 301 -7.33 -1.99 -14.94
CA GLY A 301 -6.03 -1.33 -15.04
C GLY A 301 -4.91 -2.04 -14.27
N LEU A 302 -5.21 -2.62 -13.09
CA LEU A 302 -4.20 -3.36 -12.33
C LEU A 302 -3.82 -4.67 -13.02
N THR A 303 -4.77 -5.34 -13.67
CA THR A 303 -4.49 -6.53 -14.49
C THR A 303 -3.50 -6.20 -15.61
N PHE A 304 -3.74 -5.12 -16.36
CA PHE A 304 -2.84 -4.68 -17.43
C PHE A 304 -1.50 -4.18 -16.90
N LEU A 305 -1.48 -3.50 -15.76
CA LEU A 305 -0.24 -3.08 -15.11
C LEU A 305 0.65 -4.27 -14.78
N ALA A 306 0.09 -5.38 -14.29
CA ALA A 306 0.88 -6.59 -14.03
C ALA A 306 1.50 -7.16 -15.33
N VAL A 307 0.73 -7.26 -16.42
CA VAL A 307 1.23 -7.72 -17.72
C VAL A 307 2.35 -6.81 -18.24
N LEU A 308 2.14 -5.49 -18.20
CA LEU A 308 3.14 -4.52 -18.66
C LEU A 308 4.38 -4.49 -17.76
N THR A 309 4.22 -4.69 -16.45
CA THR A 309 5.34 -4.81 -15.51
C THR A 309 6.19 -6.03 -15.84
N ALA A 310 5.56 -7.17 -16.15
CA ALA A 310 6.26 -8.37 -16.60
C ALA A 310 7.05 -8.11 -17.88
N CYS A 311 6.42 -7.46 -18.88
CA CYS A 311 7.07 -7.09 -20.14
C CYS A 311 8.25 -6.14 -19.89
N SER A 312 8.07 -5.15 -19.00
CA SER A 312 9.13 -4.25 -18.57
C SER A 312 10.30 -5.05 -18.02
N ASN A 313 10.09 -5.85 -16.99
CA ASN A 313 11.13 -6.62 -16.32
C ASN A 313 11.81 -7.68 -17.21
N ALA A 314 11.12 -8.16 -18.25
CA ALA A 314 11.67 -9.04 -19.27
C ALA A 314 12.37 -8.31 -20.43
N GLY A 315 12.23 -6.99 -20.55
CA GLY A 315 12.65 -6.24 -21.75
C GLY A 315 11.83 -6.59 -23.01
N ALA A 316 10.58 -7.05 -22.86
CA ALA A 316 9.72 -7.43 -23.98
C ALA A 316 8.97 -6.19 -24.54
N ALA A 317 9.70 -5.32 -25.26
CA ALA A 317 9.15 -4.04 -25.75
C ALA A 317 7.96 -4.22 -26.71
N ALA A 318 8.04 -5.18 -27.64
CA ALA A 318 6.96 -5.46 -28.58
C ALA A 318 5.68 -5.96 -27.88
N ASP A 319 5.83 -6.84 -26.88
CA ASP A 319 4.71 -7.31 -26.07
C ASP A 319 4.09 -6.15 -25.27
N ALA A 320 4.93 -5.26 -24.71
CA ALA A 320 4.45 -4.09 -23.97
C ALA A 320 3.61 -3.15 -24.85
N GLU A 321 4.04 -2.90 -26.10
CA GLU A 321 3.27 -2.12 -27.08
C GLU A 321 1.95 -2.78 -27.43
N PHE A 322 1.98 -4.10 -27.71
CA PHE A 322 0.78 -4.88 -28.01
C PHE A 322 -0.24 -4.80 -26.89
N TRP A 323 0.18 -5.01 -25.64
CA TRP A 323 -0.73 -5.02 -24.49
C TRP A 323 -1.26 -3.62 -24.15
N LEU A 324 -0.47 -2.57 -24.35
CA LEU A 324 -0.95 -1.18 -24.20
C LEU A 324 -2.04 -0.86 -25.24
N GLU A 325 -1.87 -1.31 -26.48
CA GLU A 325 -2.86 -1.09 -27.53
C GLU A 325 -4.09 -1.97 -27.32
N ALA A 326 -3.93 -3.23 -26.89
CA ALA A 326 -5.04 -4.10 -26.52
C ALA A 326 -5.88 -3.50 -25.37
N MET A 327 -5.24 -2.93 -24.35
CA MET A 327 -5.91 -2.23 -23.25
C MET A 327 -6.87 -1.15 -23.77
N ARG A 328 -6.42 -0.36 -24.76
CA ARG A 328 -7.19 0.74 -25.35
C ARG A 328 -8.29 0.24 -26.29
N SER A 329 -7.91 -0.55 -27.29
CA SER A 329 -8.79 -0.88 -28.42
C SER A 329 -9.75 -2.04 -28.12
N LYS A 330 -9.25 -3.10 -27.45
CA LYS A 330 -10.04 -4.31 -27.18
C LYS A 330 -10.83 -4.21 -25.88
N TYR A 331 -10.23 -3.62 -24.83
CA TYR A 331 -10.85 -3.56 -23.50
C TYR A 331 -11.42 -2.19 -23.14
N ASN A 332 -11.23 -1.16 -23.98
CA ASN A 332 -11.72 0.20 -23.75
C ASN A 332 -11.28 0.80 -22.40
N LEU A 333 -10.11 0.41 -21.92
CA LEU A 333 -9.52 0.93 -20.69
C LEU A 333 -8.53 2.04 -21.04
N LYS A 334 -8.64 3.18 -20.34
CA LYS A 334 -7.70 4.29 -20.50
C LYS A 334 -6.39 3.97 -19.77
N PRO A 335 -5.24 3.89 -20.46
CA PRO A 335 -3.97 3.67 -19.77
C PRO A 335 -3.61 4.88 -18.90
N GLY A 336 -3.26 4.60 -17.65
CA GLY A 336 -2.69 5.56 -16.71
C GLY A 336 -1.16 5.67 -16.79
N LEU A 337 -0.58 6.59 -16.03
CA LEU A 337 0.86 6.88 -15.99
C LEU A 337 1.74 5.66 -15.73
N GLU A 338 1.31 4.77 -14.82
CA GLU A 338 2.05 3.54 -14.45
C GLU A 338 2.20 2.58 -15.65
N HIS A 339 1.19 2.49 -16.52
CA HIS A 339 1.22 1.66 -17.72
C HIS A 339 2.26 2.17 -18.72
N TYR A 340 2.28 3.48 -18.98
CA TYR A 340 3.29 4.08 -19.87
C TYR A 340 4.69 3.97 -19.29
N THR A 341 4.86 4.12 -17.98
CA THR A 341 6.15 3.94 -17.32
C THR A 341 6.70 2.54 -17.57
N CYS A 342 5.84 1.51 -17.50
CA CYS A 342 6.23 0.13 -17.81
C CYS A 342 6.63 -0.05 -19.28
N VAL A 343 5.89 0.53 -20.23
CA VAL A 343 6.17 0.46 -21.67
C VAL A 343 7.47 1.18 -22.03
N VAL A 344 7.64 2.41 -21.54
CA VAL A 344 8.90 3.18 -21.66
C VAL A 344 10.06 2.39 -21.07
N GLY A 345 9.87 1.77 -19.91
CA GLY A 345 10.87 0.90 -19.29
C GLY A 345 11.21 -0.34 -20.13
N ALA A 346 10.23 -0.97 -20.76
CA ALA A 346 10.46 -2.13 -21.63
C ALA A 346 11.31 -1.73 -22.84
N MET A 347 10.96 -0.63 -23.51
CA MET A 347 11.69 -0.08 -24.65
C MET A 347 13.10 0.40 -24.28
N ALA A 348 13.22 1.10 -23.15
CA ALA A 348 14.50 1.63 -22.68
C ALA A 348 15.49 0.52 -22.33
N ARG A 349 15.01 -0.60 -21.75
CA ARG A 349 15.86 -1.77 -21.44
C ARG A 349 16.46 -2.40 -22.70
N VAL A 350 15.71 -2.51 -23.80
CA VAL A 350 16.23 -3.06 -25.06
C VAL A 350 16.98 -2.06 -25.93
N GLY A 351 17.08 -0.79 -25.50
CA GLY A 351 17.82 0.25 -26.21
C GLY A 351 17.03 0.95 -27.30
N ARG A 352 15.71 0.74 -27.40
CA ARG A 352 14.79 1.50 -28.28
C ARG A 352 14.47 2.87 -27.64
N LEU A 353 15.50 3.67 -27.39
CA LEU A 353 15.39 4.90 -26.59
C LEU A 353 14.59 5.99 -27.31
N GLU A 354 14.72 6.09 -28.63
CA GLU A 354 14.02 7.07 -29.45
C GLU A 354 12.51 6.81 -29.42
N ASP A 355 12.10 5.56 -29.57
CA ASP A 355 10.70 5.12 -29.44
C ASP A 355 10.18 5.40 -28.02
N ALA A 356 10.97 5.05 -27.00
CA ALA A 356 10.62 5.28 -25.61
C ALA A 356 10.42 6.77 -25.30
N ASN A 357 11.28 7.64 -25.83
CA ASN A 357 11.15 9.09 -25.71
C ASN A 357 9.91 9.60 -26.46
N SER A 358 9.60 9.05 -27.64
CA SER A 358 8.40 9.39 -28.40
C SER A 358 7.13 9.05 -27.60
N VAL A 359 7.05 7.85 -27.02
CA VAL A 359 5.93 7.44 -26.16
C VAL A 359 5.83 8.36 -24.93
N ALA A 360 6.94 8.65 -24.26
CA ALA A 360 6.94 9.55 -23.10
C ALA A 360 6.48 10.97 -23.44
N CYS A 361 6.79 11.48 -24.64
CA CYS A 361 6.39 12.82 -25.07
C CYS A 361 4.94 12.89 -25.60
N THR A 362 4.41 11.79 -26.15
CA THR A 362 3.10 11.75 -26.81
C THR A 362 1.98 11.16 -25.94
N MET A 363 2.30 10.62 -24.77
CA MET A 363 1.30 10.02 -23.91
C MET A 363 0.26 11.05 -23.40
N PRO A 364 -1.01 10.66 -23.20
CA PRO A 364 -2.09 11.59 -22.83
C PRO A 364 -2.02 12.14 -21.40
N CYS A 365 -1.12 11.61 -20.57
CA CYS A 365 -0.89 12.04 -19.19
C CYS A 365 0.46 12.74 -19.06
N LYS A 366 0.56 13.73 -18.16
CA LYS A 366 1.83 14.42 -17.91
C LYS A 366 2.87 13.42 -17.38
N PRO A 367 4.06 13.32 -17.99
CA PRO A 367 5.15 12.51 -17.46
C PRO A 367 5.57 12.98 -16.07
N ASP A 368 5.85 12.05 -15.17
CA ASP A 368 6.41 12.33 -13.86
C ASP A 368 7.91 12.03 -13.82
N ALA A 369 8.50 12.19 -12.63
CA ALA A 369 9.91 11.89 -12.41
C ALA A 369 10.25 10.42 -12.71
N ALA A 370 9.34 9.47 -12.46
CA ALA A 370 9.59 8.05 -12.67
C ALA A 370 9.78 7.70 -14.15
N VAL A 371 8.98 8.27 -15.05
CA VAL A 371 9.12 8.07 -16.51
C VAL A 371 10.49 8.55 -17.00
N TRP A 372 10.88 9.79 -16.68
CA TRP A 372 12.17 10.32 -17.14
C TRP A 372 13.35 9.63 -16.49
N ARG A 373 13.25 9.26 -15.21
CA ARG A 373 14.28 8.47 -14.52
C ARG A 373 14.49 7.12 -15.19
N THR A 374 13.41 6.45 -15.57
CA THR A 374 13.46 5.16 -16.28
C THR A 374 14.15 5.29 -17.64
N LEU A 375 13.83 6.33 -18.39
CA LEU A 375 14.42 6.57 -19.71
C LEU A 375 15.88 7.03 -19.61
N LEU A 376 16.22 7.90 -18.65
CA LEU A 376 17.58 8.31 -18.34
C LEU A 376 18.45 7.11 -17.96
N MET A 377 17.94 6.21 -17.11
CA MET A 377 18.61 4.95 -16.79
C MET A 377 18.89 4.12 -18.04
N GLY A 378 17.92 3.99 -18.95
CA GLY A 378 18.14 3.34 -20.25
C GLY A 378 19.24 4.01 -21.08
N CYS A 379 19.28 5.34 -21.12
CA CYS A 379 20.34 6.09 -21.82
C CYS A 379 21.72 5.84 -21.21
N VAL A 380 21.82 5.74 -19.87
CA VAL A 380 23.07 5.40 -19.17
C VAL A 380 23.54 4.00 -19.54
N VAL A 381 22.64 3.01 -19.46
CA VAL A 381 22.95 1.61 -19.79
C VAL A 381 23.45 1.46 -21.23
N HIS A 382 22.77 2.12 -22.19
CA HIS A 382 23.10 2.07 -23.61
C HIS A 382 24.11 3.14 -24.06
N ARG A 383 24.70 3.89 -23.12
CA ARG A 383 25.73 4.92 -23.34
C ARG A 383 25.35 6.02 -24.33
N ARG A 384 24.08 6.45 -24.32
CA ARG A 384 23.52 7.48 -25.22
C ARG A 384 23.57 8.85 -24.55
N VAL A 385 24.75 9.46 -24.58
CA VAL A 385 25.08 10.71 -23.87
C VAL A 385 24.10 11.84 -24.15
N HIS A 386 23.91 12.22 -25.42
CA HIS A 386 23.04 13.35 -25.80
C HIS A 386 21.58 13.17 -25.34
N MET A 387 21.04 11.94 -25.41
CA MET A 387 19.70 11.67 -24.91
C MET A 387 19.64 11.73 -23.39
N ALA A 388 20.64 11.20 -22.68
CA ALA A 388 20.72 11.28 -21.23
C ALA A 388 20.71 12.73 -20.73
N GLU A 389 21.46 13.63 -21.39
CA GLU A 389 21.46 15.06 -21.08
C GLU A 389 20.04 15.65 -21.15
N SER A 390 19.34 15.41 -22.26
CA SER A 390 17.97 15.89 -22.46
C SER A 390 16.99 15.29 -21.43
N MET A 391 17.07 13.99 -21.15
CA MET A 391 16.16 13.33 -20.20
C MET A 391 16.43 13.76 -18.76
N GLY A 392 17.70 13.93 -18.39
CA GLY A 392 18.09 14.44 -17.08
C GLY A 392 17.64 15.88 -16.86
N GLN A 393 17.67 16.73 -17.89
CA GLN A 393 17.12 18.08 -17.81
C GLN A 393 15.60 18.06 -17.59
N LYS A 394 14.85 17.26 -18.36
CA LYS A 394 13.40 17.10 -18.16
C LYS A 394 13.05 16.59 -16.76
N LEU A 395 13.86 15.68 -16.21
CA LEU A 395 13.69 15.16 -14.86
C LEU A 395 13.90 16.28 -13.81
N LEU A 396 14.97 17.05 -13.94
CA LEU A 396 15.31 18.16 -13.03
C LEU A 396 14.36 19.37 -13.14
N GLU A 397 13.64 19.52 -14.26
CA GLU A 397 12.56 20.50 -14.40
C GLU A 397 11.31 20.10 -13.61
N ILE A 398 11.05 18.80 -13.44
CA ILE A 398 9.94 18.28 -12.63
C ILE A 398 10.31 18.25 -11.15
N ASP A 399 11.48 17.70 -10.86
CA ASP A 399 12.02 17.59 -9.51
C ASP A 399 13.46 18.10 -9.50
N ALA A 400 13.60 19.37 -9.12
CA ALA A 400 14.88 20.06 -9.01
C ALA A 400 15.83 19.42 -7.99
N ASN A 401 15.31 18.57 -7.10
CA ASN A 401 16.05 17.92 -6.02
C ASN A 401 16.25 16.42 -6.26
N ASP A 402 15.97 15.92 -7.47
CA ASP A 402 16.18 14.53 -7.83
C ASP A 402 17.69 14.19 -7.82
N ASP A 403 18.11 13.44 -6.81
CA ASP A 403 19.51 13.05 -6.63
C ASP A 403 19.96 12.05 -7.71
N SER A 404 19.08 11.14 -8.11
CA SER A 404 19.36 10.12 -9.11
C SER A 404 19.68 10.73 -10.47
N ALA A 405 19.03 11.84 -10.84
CA ALA A 405 19.29 12.58 -12.07
C ALA A 405 20.75 13.08 -12.13
N TYR A 406 21.20 13.75 -11.07
CA TYR A 406 22.56 14.27 -10.96
C TYR A 406 23.60 13.14 -11.00
N VAL A 407 23.37 12.07 -10.23
CA VAL A 407 24.28 10.92 -10.19
C VAL A 407 24.37 10.22 -11.55
N MET A 408 23.24 10.00 -12.23
CA MET A 408 23.22 9.37 -13.56
C MET A 408 23.91 10.23 -14.62
N LEU A 409 23.66 11.55 -14.63
CA LEU A 409 24.32 12.49 -15.54
C LEU A 409 25.83 12.53 -15.29
N ALA A 410 26.27 12.62 -14.03
CA ALA A 410 27.68 12.63 -13.71
C ALA A 410 28.38 11.33 -14.14
N ASN A 411 27.75 10.18 -13.92
CA ASN A 411 28.29 8.87 -14.33
C ASN A 411 28.42 8.76 -15.86
N ILE A 412 27.41 9.19 -16.62
CA ILE A 412 27.48 9.11 -18.08
C ILE A 412 28.50 10.10 -18.65
N TYR A 413 28.60 11.31 -18.10
CA TYR A 413 29.63 12.28 -18.48
C TYR A 413 31.04 11.76 -18.20
N SER A 414 31.27 11.16 -17.03
CA SER A 414 32.53 10.52 -16.69
C SER A 414 32.88 9.42 -17.70
N SER A 415 31.92 8.54 -18.03
CA SER A 415 32.13 7.47 -19.02
C SER A 415 32.40 7.99 -20.44
N ALA A 416 31.95 9.20 -20.75
CA ALA A 416 32.15 9.88 -22.03
C ALA A 416 33.37 10.81 -22.06
N GLY A 417 34.13 10.92 -20.97
CA GLY A 417 35.28 11.83 -20.84
C GLY A 417 34.94 13.33 -20.71
N LYS A 418 33.66 13.66 -20.48
CA LYS A 418 33.14 15.02 -20.33
C LYS A 418 33.30 15.54 -18.90
N MET A 419 34.53 15.83 -18.50
CA MET A 419 34.87 16.16 -17.11
C MET A 419 34.27 17.49 -16.62
N ASP A 420 34.13 18.48 -17.51
CA ASP A 420 33.57 19.79 -17.16
C ASP A 420 32.07 19.70 -16.85
N GLU A 421 31.32 18.95 -17.66
CA GLU A 421 29.90 18.70 -17.48
C GLU A 421 29.64 17.86 -16.23
N MET A 422 30.49 16.86 -15.97
CA MET A 422 30.48 16.11 -14.72
C MET A 422 30.67 17.03 -13.51
N ALA A 423 31.68 17.89 -13.54
CA ALA A 423 31.97 18.83 -12.45
C ALA A 423 30.81 19.82 -12.22
N LYS A 424 30.17 20.30 -13.30
CA LYS A 424 28.98 21.15 -13.24
C LYS A 424 27.79 20.42 -12.60
N ALA A 425 27.54 19.17 -12.96
CA ALA A 425 26.47 18.37 -12.36
C ALA A 425 26.66 18.21 -10.84
N TRP A 426 27.88 17.86 -10.38
CA TRP A 426 28.18 17.75 -8.95
C TRP A 426 28.09 19.08 -8.21
N THR A 427 28.57 20.16 -8.83
CA THR A 427 28.51 21.51 -8.24
C THR A 427 27.06 21.95 -8.05
N THR A 428 26.22 21.77 -9.08
CA THR A 428 24.80 22.11 -9.04
C THR A 428 24.05 21.30 -7.97
N MET A 429 24.34 20.00 -7.87
CA MET A 429 23.76 19.13 -6.84
C MET A 429 24.09 19.63 -5.42
N ARG A 430 25.37 20.00 -5.19
CA ARG A 430 25.83 20.53 -3.90
C ARG A 430 25.21 21.88 -3.58
N ASP A 431 25.17 22.80 -4.55
CA ASP A 431 24.69 24.16 -4.35
C ASP A 431 23.17 24.19 -4.05
N ARG A 432 22.42 23.18 -4.54
CA ARG A 432 21.01 22.97 -4.19
C ARG A 432 20.80 22.22 -2.88
N GLY A 433 21.87 21.77 -2.21
CA GLY A 433 21.78 20.99 -0.98
C GLY A 433 21.24 19.57 -1.18
N VAL A 434 21.21 19.07 -2.41
CA VAL A 434 20.72 17.74 -2.74
C VAL A 434 21.76 16.72 -2.28
N ARG A 435 21.36 15.80 -1.43
CA ARG A 435 22.21 14.69 -0.97
C ARG A 435 21.79 13.42 -1.69
N LYS A 436 22.78 12.68 -2.17
CA LYS A 436 22.58 11.34 -2.71
C LYS A 436 21.89 10.47 -1.66
N GLU A 437 20.80 9.82 -2.03
CA GLU A 437 20.17 8.81 -1.21
C GLU A 437 21.16 7.64 -1.04
N GLY A 438 21.50 7.36 0.21
CA GLY A 438 22.41 6.28 0.53
C GLY A 438 21.77 4.93 0.19
N GLY A 439 22.50 4.06 -0.51
CA GLY A 439 22.04 2.69 -0.75
C GLY A 439 21.99 1.91 0.56
N ARG A 440 20.79 1.54 0.98
CA ARG A 440 20.52 0.73 2.17
C ARG A 440 20.08 -0.66 1.75
N SER A 441 20.57 -1.64 2.48
CA SER A 441 20.12 -3.02 2.32
C SER A 441 19.76 -3.57 3.69
N TRP A 442 18.73 -4.39 3.76
CA TRP A 442 18.33 -5.02 5.01
C TRP A 442 18.04 -6.49 4.84
N ILE A 443 18.21 -7.21 5.95
CA ILE A 443 17.94 -8.63 6.08
C ILE A 443 17.14 -8.84 7.37
N GLU A 444 16.12 -9.70 7.31
CA GLU A 444 15.35 -10.12 8.48
C GLU A 444 15.97 -11.41 9.02
N VAL A 445 16.34 -11.39 10.30
CA VAL A 445 16.92 -12.53 11.01
C VAL A 445 16.19 -12.67 12.34
N ARG A 446 15.54 -13.83 12.57
CA ARG A 446 14.85 -14.14 13.84
C ARG A 446 13.82 -13.07 14.24
N GLY A 447 13.09 -12.54 13.26
CA GLY A 447 12.06 -11.51 13.43
C GLY A 447 12.58 -10.10 13.65
N GLN A 448 13.89 -9.86 13.52
CA GLN A 448 14.51 -8.53 13.60
C GLN A 448 15.05 -8.10 12.25
N VAL A 449 14.78 -6.85 11.87
CA VAL A 449 15.28 -6.25 10.63
C VAL A 449 16.60 -5.56 10.91
N HIS A 450 17.67 -6.00 10.25
CA HIS A 450 18.99 -5.39 10.34
C HIS A 450 19.27 -4.58 9.08
N VAL A 451 19.45 -3.27 9.25
CA VAL A 451 19.69 -2.33 8.14
C VAL A 451 21.18 -2.00 8.05
N PHE A 452 21.71 -2.08 6.84
CA PHE A 452 23.09 -1.77 6.50
C PHE A 452 23.14 -0.61 5.51
N VAL A 453 24.04 0.33 5.77
CA VAL A 453 24.37 1.41 4.84
C VAL A 453 25.81 1.20 4.36
N ALA A 454 26.07 1.49 3.09
CA ALA A 454 27.42 1.32 2.53
C ALA A 454 28.46 2.11 3.33
N ASN A 455 29.59 1.48 3.64
CA ASN A 455 30.69 2.03 4.47
C ASN A 455 30.32 2.41 5.91
N GLU A 456 29.13 2.07 6.41
CA GLU A 456 28.76 2.34 7.79
C GLU A 456 29.31 1.28 8.74
N ARG A 457 29.92 1.72 9.85
CA ARG A 457 30.54 0.86 10.86
C ARG A 457 29.78 0.81 12.19
N ARG A 458 28.50 1.23 12.20
CA ARG A 458 27.70 1.41 13.43
C ARG A 458 26.97 0.15 13.89
N HIS A 459 27.23 -1.01 13.28
CA HIS A 459 26.60 -2.26 13.68
C HIS A 459 27.34 -2.88 14.87
N GLU A 460 26.61 -3.39 15.87
CA GLU A 460 27.19 -3.99 17.08
C GLU A 460 28.18 -5.13 16.76
N GLN A 461 27.86 -5.91 15.73
CA GLN A 461 28.68 -7.03 15.24
C GLN A 461 29.55 -6.70 14.01
N ILE A 462 29.88 -5.43 13.76
CA ILE A 462 30.58 -5.04 12.51
C ILE A 462 31.90 -5.79 12.27
N SER A 463 32.68 -6.05 13.33
CA SER A 463 33.95 -6.77 13.19
C SER A 463 33.76 -8.23 12.72
N GLU A 464 32.69 -8.89 13.18
CA GLU A 464 32.35 -10.23 12.69
C GLU A 464 31.91 -10.18 11.23
N ILE A 465 31.09 -9.18 10.87
CA ILE A 465 30.60 -8.93 9.50
C ILE A 465 31.76 -8.73 8.54
N ASP A 466 32.70 -7.85 8.89
CA ASP A 466 33.88 -7.58 8.07
C ASP A 466 34.75 -8.83 7.92
N ASN A 467 34.95 -9.59 8.99
CA ASN A 467 35.71 -10.84 8.92
C ASN A 467 35.04 -11.87 7.99
N LYS A 468 33.72 -12.05 8.10
CA LYS A 468 32.99 -13.01 7.25
C LYS A 468 32.94 -12.56 5.79
N LEU A 469 32.80 -11.25 5.56
CA LEU A 469 32.84 -10.67 4.23
C LEU A 469 34.22 -10.90 3.59
N ASN A 470 35.31 -10.65 4.32
CA ASN A 470 36.68 -10.89 3.84
C ASN A 470 36.95 -12.36 3.52
N GLU A 471 36.43 -13.28 4.33
CA GLU A 471 36.48 -14.72 4.05
C GLU A 471 35.76 -15.04 2.73
N LEU A 472 34.52 -14.55 2.57
CA LEU A 472 33.71 -14.79 1.37
C LEU A 472 34.38 -14.21 0.11
N ILE A 473 34.97 -13.02 0.21
CA ILE A 473 35.71 -12.37 -0.88
C ILE A 473 36.84 -13.27 -1.37
N ARG A 474 37.67 -13.79 -0.46
CA ARG A 474 38.78 -14.69 -0.82
C ARG A 474 38.29 -15.96 -1.53
N GLU A 475 37.16 -16.51 -1.10
CA GLU A 475 36.60 -17.72 -1.73
C GLU A 475 36.01 -17.43 -3.12
N VAL A 476 35.33 -16.31 -3.33
CA VAL A 476 34.84 -15.96 -4.68
C VAL A 476 35.98 -15.61 -5.64
N GLU A 477 37.07 -15.02 -5.15
CA GLU A 477 38.26 -14.74 -5.96
C GLU A 477 38.92 -16.03 -6.48
N LYS A 478 38.90 -17.13 -5.70
CA LYS A 478 39.37 -18.44 -6.16
C LYS A 478 38.55 -19.00 -7.33
N LEU A 479 37.29 -18.60 -7.44
CA LEU A 479 36.41 -18.96 -8.56
C LEU A 479 36.61 -18.06 -9.79
N GLY A 480 37.53 -17.09 -9.74
CA GLY A 480 37.86 -16.20 -10.85
C GLY A 480 37.15 -14.84 -10.82
N TYR A 481 36.38 -14.53 -9.77
CA TYR A 481 35.84 -13.18 -9.57
C TYR A 481 36.97 -12.17 -9.36
N ARG A 482 36.90 -11.02 -10.03
CA ARG A 482 37.87 -9.92 -9.87
C ARG A 482 37.14 -8.60 -9.67
N GLU A 483 37.51 -7.88 -8.62
CA GLU A 483 37.02 -6.53 -8.34
C GLU A 483 38.21 -5.63 -8.04
N THR A 484 38.35 -4.55 -8.80
CA THR A 484 39.54 -3.70 -8.76
C THR A 484 39.38 -2.49 -7.85
N ASN A 485 38.15 -2.17 -7.43
CA ASN A 485 37.85 -0.99 -6.62
C ASN A 485 37.43 -1.39 -5.20
N GLU A 486 38.27 -1.03 -4.23
CA GLU A 486 38.05 -1.38 -2.82
C GLU A 486 36.75 -0.81 -2.23
N GLY A 487 36.25 0.30 -2.78
CA GLY A 487 35.00 0.93 -2.34
C GLY A 487 33.75 0.07 -2.55
N PHE A 488 33.81 -0.92 -3.44
CA PHE A 488 32.67 -1.81 -3.71
C PHE A 488 32.57 -2.99 -2.74
N TRP A 489 33.63 -3.30 -1.98
CA TRP A 489 33.61 -4.41 -1.02
C TRP A 489 32.59 -4.19 0.09
N HIS A 490 32.43 -2.95 0.56
CA HIS A 490 31.57 -2.59 1.69
C HIS A 490 30.22 -2.02 1.25
N HIS A 491 29.71 -2.45 0.09
CA HIS A 491 28.33 -2.20 -0.30
C HIS A 491 27.36 -2.83 0.69
N SER A 492 26.24 -2.15 0.95
CA SER A 492 25.27 -2.58 1.95
C SER A 492 24.71 -3.97 1.68
N GLU A 493 24.58 -4.37 0.41
CA GLU A 493 24.13 -5.71 0.03
C GLU A 493 25.10 -6.80 0.50
N ARG A 494 26.42 -6.55 0.37
CA ARG A 494 27.46 -7.51 0.74
C ARG A 494 27.58 -7.63 2.26
N LEU A 495 27.44 -6.50 2.97
CA LEU A 495 27.34 -6.48 4.44
C LEU A 495 26.12 -7.26 4.94
N ALA A 496 24.95 -7.07 4.31
CA ALA A 496 23.74 -7.81 4.65
C ALA A 496 23.91 -9.33 4.39
N LEU A 497 24.56 -9.71 3.29
CA LEU A 497 24.88 -11.11 3.02
C LEU A 497 25.82 -11.70 4.08
N ALA A 498 26.91 -11.00 4.40
CA ALA A 498 27.88 -11.45 5.39
C ALA A 498 27.23 -11.60 6.77
N TYR A 499 26.38 -10.64 7.17
CA TYR A 499 25.59 -10.74 8.40
C TYR A 499 24.68 -11.98 8.42
N GLY A 500 23.96 -12.25 7.34
CA GLY A 500 23.10 -13.44 7.21
C GLY A 500 23.85 -14.77 7.31
N LEU A 501 25.17 -14.77 7.03
CA LEU A 501 26.04 -15.94 7.15
C LEU A 501 26.67 -16.08 8.54
N ILE A 502 26.70 -15.04 9.35
CA ILE A 502 27.29 -15.06 10.69
C ILE A 502 26.34 -15.73 11.69
N GLY A 503 26.93 -16.50 12.61
CA GLY A 503 26.24 -17.02 13.80
C GLY A 503 25.10 -18.02 13.53
N GLY A 504 25.00 -18.57 12.32
CA GLY A 504 23.85 -19.42 11.95
C GLY A 504 22.52 -18.65 12.00
N ALA A 505 22.57 -17.32 11.82
CA ALA A 505 21.42 -16.42 11.77
C ALA A 505 20.29 -16.99 10.89
N VAL A 506 20.66 -17.46 9.69
CA VAL A 506 19.76 -18.18 8.79
C VAL A 506 20.15 -19.67 8.75
N PRO A 507 19.24 -20.60 9.11
CA PRO A 507 19.49 -22.04 9.10
C PRO A 507 20.08 -22.55 7.77
N SER A 508 20.96 -23.55 7.84
CA SER A 508 21.52 -24.22 6.66
C SER A 508 20.40 -24.79 5.79
N GLY A 509 20.35 -24.36 4.52
CA GLY A 509 19.33 -24.75 3.55
C GLY A 509 18.21 -23.72 3.33
N LYS A 510 18.04 -22.71 4.20
CA LYS A 510 17.14 -21.59 3.92
C LYS A 510 17.81 -20.56 3.02
N ALA A 511 17.03 -19.98 2.10
CA ALA A 511 17.49 -18.91 1.23
C ALA A 511 17.75 -17.62 2.02
N LEU A 512 18.86 -16.95 1.71
CA LEU A 512 19.20 -15.63 2.26
C LEU A 512 18.39 -14.57 1.52
N ARG A 513 17.65 -13.72 2.25
CA ARG A 513 16.76 -12.72 1.66
C ARG A 513 17.24 -11.33 2.02
N ILE A 514 17.62 -10.56 1.00
CA ILE A 514 18.13 -9.20 1.14
C ILE A 514 17.19 -8.28 0.37
N VAL A 515 16.81 -7.16 0.97
CA VAL A 515 16.04 -6.12 0.29
C VAL A 515 16.89 -4.87 0.17
N LYS A 516 16.79 -4.17 -0.97
CA LYS A 516 17.54 -2.96 -1.29
C LYS A 516 16.58 -1.83 -1.69
N ASN A 517 16.81 -0.62 -1.17
CA ASN A 517 16.00 0.56 -1.51
C ASN A 517 16.31 1.14 -2.90
N LEU A 518 17.34 0.66 -3.58
CA LEU A 518 17.77 1.08 -4.92
C LEU A 518 17.95 -0.16 -5.80
N ARG A 519 18.09 0.04 -7.12
CA ARG A 519 18.47 -1.03 -8.05
C ARG A 519 19.81 -1.65 -7.62
N ILE A 520 19.93 -2.98 -7.67
CA ILE A 520 21.22 -3.64 -7.40
C ILE A 520 22.25 -3.22 -8.45
N CYS A 521 23.49 -2.93 -8.04
CA CYS A 521 24.54 -2.58 -8.98
C CYS A 521 25.12 -3.84 -9.64
N ALA A 522 25.68 -3.69 -10.86
CA ALA A 522 26.27 -4.80 -11.60
C ALA A 522 27.34 -5.56 -10.81
N HIS A 523 28.16 -4.85 -10.03
CA HIS A 523 29.20 -5.44 -9.18
C HIS A 523 28.65 -6.31 -8.04
N CYS A 524 27.56 -5.89 -7.39
CA CYS A 524 26.90 -6.70 -6.36
C CYS A 524 26.16 -7.88 -6.98
N HIS A 525 25.49 -7.66 -8.11
CA HIS A 525 24.78 -8.71 -8.84
C HIS A 525 25.74 -9.83 -9.27
N GLU A 526 26.88 -9.48 -9.88
CA GLU A 526 27.88 -10.45 -10.30
C GLU A 526 28.54 -11.14 -9.09
N PHE A 527 28.89 -10.39 -8.04
CA PHE A 527 29.42 -10.98 -6.80
C PHE A 527 28.48 -12.03 -6.20
N PHE A 528 27.17 -11.78 -6.19
CA PHE A 528 26.20 -12.74 -5.66
C PHE A 528 26.11 -14.03 -6.47
N LYS A 529 26.39 -14.00 -7.78
CA LYS A 529 26.49 -15.22 -8.59
C LYS A 529 27.61 -16.11 -8.06
N TYR A 530 28.82 -15.59 -7.90
CA TYR A 530 29.93 -16.36 -7.32
C TYR A 530 29.68 -16.75 -5.87
N ALA A 531 29.16 -15.82 -5.06
CA ALA A 531 28.87 -16.09 -3.65
C ALA A 531 27.89 -17.26 -3.49
N SER A 532 26.86 -17.35 -4.35
CA SER A 532 25.89 -18.45 -4.32
C SER A 532 26.52 -19.83 -4.56
N ILE A 533 27.61 -19.91 -5.34
CA ILE A 533 28.39 -21.13 -5.56
C ILE A 533 29.19 -21.48 -4.31
N VAL A 534 29.90 -20.49 -3.75
CA VAL A 534 30.75 -20.68 -2.55
C VAL A 534 29.94 -21.16 -1.36
N ILE A 535 28.79 -20.53 -1.10
CA ILE A 535 27.99 -20.82 0.09
C ILE A 535 27.02 -21.99 -0.12
N ASP A 536 26.85 -22.47 -1.35
CA ASP A 536 25.87 -23.48 -1.76
C ASP A 536 24.44 -23.18 -1.24
N ARG A 537 23.99 -21.93 -1.42
CA ARG A 537 22.66 -21.46 -0.99
C ARG A 537 22.06 -20.49 -1.98
N VAL A 538 20.72 -20.48 -2.01
CA VAL A 538 19.96 -19.49 -2.77
C VAL A 538 20.06 -18.13 -2.08
N ILE A 539 20.43 -17.10 -2.84
CA ILE A 539 20.42 -15.70 -2.42
C ILE A 539 19.29 -15.02 -3.18
N VAL A 540 18.30 -14.48 -2.48
CA VAL A 540 17.20 -13.72 -3.05
C VAL A 540 17.42 -12.25 -2.72
N VAL A 541 17.55 -11.42 -3.74
CA VAL A 541 17.67 -9.97 -3.58
C VAL A 541 16.46 -9.28 -4.21
N ARG A 542 15.70 -8.54 -3.40
CA ARG A 542 14.65 -7.65 -3.89
C ARG A 542 15.24 -6.26 -4.07
N ASP A 543 15.24 -5.75 -5.30
CA ASP A 543 15.49 -4.34 -5.55
C ASP A 543 14.17 -3.60 -5.84
N VAL A 544 14.26 -2.32 -6.21
CA VAL A 544 13.08 -1.48 -6.51
C VAL A 544 12.25 -1.95 -7.71
N ASN A 545 12.83 -2.78 -8.59
CA ASN A 545 12.20 -3.19 -9.84
C ASN A 545 11.74 -4.65 -9.83
N ARG A 546 12.56 -5.55 -9.25
CA ARG A 546 12.37 -6.99 -9.37
C ARG A 546 13.05 -7.79 -8.26
N TYR A 547 12.81 -9.10 -8.34
CA TYR A 547 13.57 -10.11 -7.63
C TYR A 547 14.71 -10.66 -8.46
N HIS A 548 15.86 -10.82 -7.80
CA HIS A 548 17.05 -11.51 -8.28
C HIS A 548 17.22 -12.76 -7.42
N THR A 549 16.78 -13.90 -7.94
CA THR A 549 17.00 -15.20 -7.30
C THR A 549 18.27 -15.80 -7.87
N VAL A 550 19.34 -15.77 -7.07
CA VAL A 550 20.67 -16.22 -7.45
C VAL A 550 20.94 -17.59 -6.86
N LYS A 551 21.25 -18.56 -7.72
CA LYS A 551 21.55 -19.95 -7.34
C LYS A 551 22.60 -20.51 -8.29
N ASN A 552 23.64 -21.12 -7.73
CA ASN A 552 24.68 -21.83 -8.48
C ASN A 552 25.28 -21.00 -9.63
N GLY A 553 25.53 -19.72 -9.39
CA GLY A 553 26.13 -18.81 -10.39
C GLY A 553 25.16 -18.21 -11.40
N ALA A 554 23.87 -18.59 -11.38
CA ALA A 554 22.86 -18.07 -12.28
C ALA A 554 21.85 -17.19 -11.51
N CYS A 555 21.35 -16.13 -12.17
CA CYS A 555 20.30 -15.28 -11.64
C CYS A 555 19.01 -15.42 -12.47
N SER A 556 17.84 -15.36 -11.82
CA SER A 556 16.53 -15.36 -12.48
C SER A 556 16.36 -14.23 -13.51
N CYS A 557 17.13 -13.14 -13.41
CA CYS A 557 17.09 -12.04 -14.36
C CYS A 557 17.80 -12.32 -15.70
N ARG A 558 18.53 -13.43 -15.83
CA ARG A 558 19.33 -13.78 -17.02
C ARG A 558 20.32 -12.68 -17.43
N ASP A 559 20.94 -12.04 -16.43
CA ASP A 559 21.87 -10.92 -16.57
C ASP A 559 21.28 -9.64 -17.19
N TYR A 560 19.95 -9.59 -17.38
CA TYR A 560 19.21 -8.34 -17.59
C TYR A 560 19.00 -7.67 -16.22
N TRP A 561 20.08 -7.09 -15.69
CA TRP A 561 20.11 -6.37 -14.41
C TRP A 561 19.40 -5.03 -14.52
#